data_AF-A5KXA0-F1
#
_entry.id   AF-A5KXA0-F1
#
_cell.length_a   1.000
_cell.length_b   1.000
_cell.length_c   1.000
_cell.angle_alpha   90.00
_cell.angle_beta   90.00
_cell.angle_gamma   90.00
#
_symmetry.space_group_name_H-M   'P 1'
#
loop_
_entity.id
_entity.type
_entity.pdbx_description
1 polymer ?
#
loop_
_entity_poly.entity_id
_entity_poly.type
_entity_poly.pdbx_seq_one_letter_code
_entity_poly.pdbx_strand_id
1 'polypeptide(L)'
;MRELAISLNIPASETVIYSGDFNVNKLKFPSDYQEMFANLQAIEPEYSGYTASTFDPRINNFAGEPMSGGENVEYLDYVVVSSEYAVKTQNNNRVDVPRSTSSELWKHYNLSDHFPVSAVIK
;
A
#
# COMPACT_ATOMS: atom_id res chain seq x y z
N MET A 1 -1.44 14.92 -1.46
CA MET A 1 -2.37 14.16 -2.32
C MET A 1 -3.77 14.76 -2.30
N ARG A 2 -4.45 14.80 -1.15
CA ARG A 2 -5.80 15.39 -1.01
C ARG A 2 -5.91 16.83 -1.54
N GLU A 3 -5.03 17.73 -1.12
CA GLU A 3 -5.05 19.14 -1.58
C GLU A 3 -4.92 19.26 -3.10
N LEU A 4 -4.12 18.39 -3.72
CA LEU A 4 -4.02 18.31 -5.18
C LEU A 4 -5.35 17.87 -5.80
N ALA A 5 -5.99 16.83 -5.28
CA ALA A 5 -7.30 16.38 -5.77
C ALA A 5 -8.36 17.49 -5.69
N ILE A 6 -8.38 18.25 -4.58
CA ILE A 6 -9.25 19.41 -4.40
C ILE A 6 -8.95 20.47 -5.47
N SER A 7 -7.67 20.80 -5.70
CA SER A 7 -7.27 21.83 -6.67
C SER A 7 -7.64 21.50 -8.12
N LEU A 8 -7.80 20.20 -8.44
CA LEU A 8 -8.17 19.73 -9.76
C LEU A 8 -9.67 19.88 -10.05
N ASN A 9 -10.48 20.27 -9.05
CA ASN A 9 -11.95 20.41 -9.18
C ASN A 9 -12.62 19.15 -9.77
N ILE A 10 -12.16 17.97 -9.34
CA ILE A 10 -12.71 16.69 -9.78
C ILE A 10 -14.20 16.62 -9.40
N PRO A 11 -15.11 16.19 -10.29
CA PRO A 11 -16.52 16.05 -9.96
C PRO A 11 -16.74 15.11 -8.76
N ALA A 12 -17.60 15.49 -7.83
CA ALA A 12 -17.91 14.67 -6.65
C ALA A 12 -18.56 13.31 -6.99
N SER A 13 -19.04 13.13 -8.22
CA SER A 13 -19.59 11.87 -8.76
C SER A 13 -18.52 10.90 -9.28
N GLU A 14 -17.27 11.32 -9.38
CA GLU A 14 -16.14 10.46 -9.79
C GLU A 14 -15.42 9.91 -8.57
N THR A 15 -14.86 8.70 -8.65
CA THR A 15 -14.11 8.11 -7.54
C THR A 15 -12.65 8.57 -7.60
N VAL A 16 -12.13 9.04 -6.46
CA VAL A 16 -10.72 9.40 -6.30
C VAL A 16 -10.02 8.36 -5.42
N ILE A 17 -8.88 7.88 -5.92
CA ILE A 17 -8.06 6.86 -5.27
C ILE A 17 -6.67 7.45 -4.99
N TYR A 18 -6.16 7.24 -3.78
CA TYR A 18 -4.77 7.49 -3.43
C TYR A 18 -4.07 6.15 -3.26
N SER A 19 -2.92 5.96 -3.90
CA SER A 19 -2.22 4.68 -3.85
C SER A 19 -0.71 4.80 -3.92
N GLY A 20 -0.02 3.86 -3.28
CA GLY A 20 1.43 3.72 -3.33
C GLY A 20 2.00 3.32 -1.97
N ASP A 21 3.31 3.39 -1.87
CA ASP A 21 4.02 3.34 -0.60
C ASP A 21 3.83 4.68 0.14
N PHE A 22 3.07 4.66 1.23
CA PHE A 22 2.82 5.85 2.05
C PHE A 22 3.85 6.00 3.17
N ASN A 23 4.73 5.00 3.38
CA ASN A 23 5.68 4.95 4.49
C ASN A 23 5.06 5.14 5.89
N VAL A 24 3.76 4.85 6.01
CA VAL A 24 3.04 4.81 7.29
C VAL A 24 2.86 3.36 7.68
N ASN A 25 3.55 2.91 8.72
CA ASN A 25 3.60 1.51 9.08
C ASN A 25 2.36 1.09 9.89
N LYS A 26 1.46 0.28 9.33
CA LYS A 26 0.27 -0.24 10.06
C LYS A 26 0.60 -1.10 11.28
N LEU A 27 1.78 -1.70 11.32
CA LEU A 27 2.20 -2.60 12.42
C LEU A 27 2.82 -1.84 13.60
N LYS A 28 3.15 -0.56 13.41
CA LYS A 28 3.75 0.33 14.40
C LYS A 28 2.91 1.61 14.47
N PHE A 29 3.18 2.50 15.42
CA PHE A 29 2.59 3.85 15.49
C PHE A 29 1.10 3.95 15.10
N PRO A 30 0.16 3.37 15.89
CA PRO A 30 -1.27 3.36 15.55
C PRO A 30 -1.87 4.75 15.32
N SER A 31 -1.30 5.79 15.95
CA SER A 31 -1.66 7.20 15.70
C SER A 31 -1.44 7.57 14.25
N ASP A 32 -0.24 7.36 13.74
CA ASP A 32 0.19 7.77 12.40
C ASP A 32 -0.65 7.04 11.34
N TYR A 33 -0.94 5.76 11.59
CA TYR A 33 -1.82 4.95 10.75
C TYR A 33 -3.25 5.51 10.66
N GLN A 34 -3.84 5.94 11.78
CA GLN A 34 -5.17 6.54 11.78
C GLN A 34 -5.16 7.98 11.23
N GLU A 35 -4.11 8.75 11.54
CA GLU A 35 -3.92 10.11 11.03
C GLU A 35 -3.74 10.15 9.52
N MET A 36 -3.11 9.14 8.91
CA MET A 36 -3.02 8.99 7.47
C MET A 36 -4.40 9.07 6.79
N PHE A 37 -5.38 8.30 7.28
CA PHE A 37 -6.75 8.31 6.73
C PHE A 37 -7.46 9.63 7.00
N ALA A 38 -7.28 10.22 8.19
CA ALA A 38 -7.86 11.51 8.53
C ALA A 38 -7.32 12.66 7.65
N ASN A 39 -6.00 12.69 7.44
CA ASN A 39 -5.33 13.70 6.63
C ASN A 39 -5.71 13.59 5.15
N LEU A 40 -5.86 12.36 4.64
CA LEU A 40 -6.26 12.10 3.27
C LEU A 40 -7.77 12.19 3.03
N GLN A 41 -8.58 12.26 4.09
CA GLN A 41 -10.03 12.03 4.02
C GLN A 41 -10.31 10.77 3.19
N ALA A 42 -9.79 9.65 3.68
CA ALA A 42 -9.85 8.35 3.01
C ALA A 42 -10.45 7.28 3.92
N ILE A 43 -11.02 6.27 3.30
CA ILE A 43 -11.65 5.14 3.98
C ILE A 43 -10.62 4.03 4.13
N GLU A 44 -10.48 3.50 5.36
CA GLU A 44 -9.64 2.34 5.63
C GLU A 44 -10.15 1.12 4.84
N PRO A 45 -9.29 0.45 4.04
CA PRO A 45 -9.70 -0.70 3.25
C PRO A 45 -9.81 -1.97 4.09
N GLU A 46 -10.45 -2.99 3.54
CA GLU A 46 -10.29 -4.36 4.00
C GLU A 46 -8.93 -4.89 3.54
N TYR A 47 -8.32 -5.76 4.36
CA TYR A 47 -7.00 -6.33 4.08
C TYR A 47 -7.09 -7.83 3.85
N SER A 48 -6.44 -8.34 2.81
CA SER A 48 -6.39 -9.77 2.48
C SER A 48 -5.06 -10.20 1.86
N GLY A 49 -4.91 -11.50 1.56
CA GLY A 49 -3.67 -12.06 1.03
C GLY A 49 -2.59 -12.16 2.12
N TYR A 50 -1.37 -11.75 1.83
CA TYR A 50 -0.28 -11.74 2.81
C TYR A 50 -0.36 -10.51 3.72
N THR A 51 -1.29 -10.52 4.68
CA THR A 51 -1.58 -9.37 5.56
C THR A 51 -0.51 -9.10 6.62
N ALA A 52 0.58 -9.87 6.64
CA ALA A 52 1.64 -9.70 7.62
C ALA A 52 2.44 -8.41 7.37
N SER A 53 2.62 -8.01 6.12
CA SER A 53 3.53 -6.92 5.71
C SER A 53 3.50 -6.73 4.18
N THR A 54 3.86 -5.53 3.73
CA THR A 54 4.18 -5.25 2.32
C THR A 54 5.68 -5.16 2.11
N PHE A 55 6.44 -4.94 3.18
CA PHE A 55 7.90 -4.95 3.22
C PHE A 55 8.37 -5.97 4.26
N ASP A 56 9.05 -7.05 3.84
CA ASP A 56 9.38 -8.15 4.76
C ASP A 56 10.74 -8.81 4.48
N PRO A 57 11.79 -8.48 5.24
CA PRO A 57 13.12 -9.06 5.06
C PRO A 57 13.18 -10.55 5.41
N ARG A 58 12.18 -11.12 6.11
CA ARG A 58 12.15 -12.54 6.47
C ARG A 58 11.88 -13.43 5.27
N ILE A 59 11.18 -12.91 4.26
CA ILE A 59 10.78 -13.65 3.06
C ILE A 59 11.13 -12.93 1.75
N ASN A 60 11.61 -11.70 1.80
CA ASN A 60 12.10 -10.93 0.67
C ASN A 60 13.56 -10.50 0.91
N ASN A 61 14.48 -11.10 0.18
CA ASN A 61 15.90 -10.80 0.34
C ASN A 61 16.31 -9.40 -0.11
N PHE A 62 15.50 -8.72 -0.93
CA PHE A 62 15.78 -7.32 -1.29
C PHE A 62 15.47 -6.35 -0.14
N ALA A 63 14.48 -6.65 0.71
CA ALA A 63 14.13 -5.84 1.87
C ALA A 63 15.18 -5.88 2.99
N GLY A 64 15.93 -6.99 3.07
CA GLY A 64 16.97 -7.21 4.09
C GLY A 64 18.28 -6.45 3.85
N GLU A 65 18.43 -5.78 2.70
CA GLU A 65 19.67 -5.06 2.38
C GLU A 65 19.84 -3.82 3.28
N PRO A 66 21.08 -3.46 3.70
CA PRO A 66 21.32 -2.38 4.67
C PRO A 66 20.80 -1.00 4.26
N MET A 67 20.65 -0.75 2.95
CA MET A 67 20.16 0.52 2.40
C MET A 67 18.65 0.51 2.09
N SER A 68 17.96 -0.61 2.35
CA SER A 68 16.51 -0.74 2.17
C SER A 68 15.81 -0.56 3.52
N GLY A 69 15.65 -1.61 4.32
CA GLY A 69 14.97 -1.53 5.63
C GLY A 69 15.55 -2.43 6.73
N GLY A 70 16.63 -3.16 6.44
CA GLY A 70 17.31 -4.03 7.40
C GLY A 70 16.39 -5.14 7.91
N GLU A 71 16.19 -5.23 9.23
CA GLU A 71 15.38 -6.28 9.86
C GLU A 71 13.90 -5.88 10.08
N ASN A 72 13.49 -4.70 9.62
CA ASN A 72 12.13 -4.20 9.86
C ASN A 72 11.09 -4.93 9.00
N VAL A 73 10.05 -5.43 9.65
CA VAL A 73 8.84 -5.96 9.00
C VAL A 73 7.79 -4.86 9.05
N GLU A 74 7.30 -4.44 7.89
CA GLU A 74 6.48 -3.24 7.76
C GLU A 74 5.34 -3.43 6.76
N TYR A 75 4.23 -2.74 7.02
CA TYR A 75 3.11 -2.66 6.09
C TYR A 75 2.95 -1.19 5.73
N LEU A 76 3.34 -0.83 4.51
CA LEU A 76 3.59 0.55 4.07
C LEU A 76 2.81 0.94 2.81
N ASP A 77 2.38 -0.06 2.03
CA ASP A 77 1.75 0.15 0.72
C ASP A 77 0.23 0.04 0.81
N TYR A 78 -0.48 1.01 0.23
CA TYR A 78 -1.93 1.11 0.33
C TYR A 78 -2.57 1.56 -0.99
N VAL A 79 -3.84 1.20 -1.15
CA VAL A 79 -4.75 1.75 -2.16
C VAL A 79 -6.04 2.14 -1.44
N VAL A 80 -6.26 3.44 -1.23
CA VAL A 80 -7.35 3.97 -0.41
C VAL A 80 -8.29 4.86 -1.24
N VAL A 81 -9.58 4.85 -0.90
CA VAL A 81 -10.61 5.63 -1.60
C VAL A 81 -10.91 6.87 -0.78
N SER A 82 -10.96 8.04 -1.42
CA SER A 82 -11.35 9.27 -0.74
C SER A 82 -12.83 9.26 -0.35
N SER A 83 -13.15 9.75 0.85
CA SER A 83 -14.51 9.95 1.35
C SER A 83 -15.14 11.27 0.87
N GLU A 84 -14.39 12.16 0.22
CA GLU A 84 -14.87 13.46 -0.27
C GLU A 84 -15.48 13.40 -1.69
N TYR A 85 -15.32 12.26 -2.37
CA TYR A 85 -15.77 12.03 -3.75
C TYR A 85 -16.70 10.81 -3.82
N ALA A 86 -16.95 10.24 -5.01
CA ALA A 86 -17.86 9.11 -5.12
C ALA A 86 -17.32 7.88 -4.39
N VAL A 87 -17.96 7.59 -3.26
CA VAL A 87 -17.60 6.48 -2.37
C VAL A 87 -17.99 5.15 -2.99
N LYS A 88 -17.07 4.20 -2.86
CA LYS A 88 -17.27 2.78 -3.20
C LYS A 88 -17.39 2.01 -1.91
N THR A 89 -18.39 1.13 -1.83
CA THR A 89 -18.75 0.44 -0.59
C THR A 89 -17.75 -0.66 -0.22
N GLN A 90 -16.96 -1.12 -1.19
CA GLN A 90 -15.94 -2.13 -0.98
C GLN A 90 -14.60 -1.66 -1.54
N ASN A 91 -13.56 -1.80 -0.74
CA ASN A 91 -12.16 -1.65 -1.14
C ASN A 91 -11.33 -2.71 -0.42
N ASN A 92 -10.88 -3.74 -1.14
CA ASN A 92 -10.04 -4.79 -0.58
C ASN A 92 -8.61 -4.66 -1.12
N ASN A 93 -7.66 -4.43 -0.22
CA ASN A 93 -6.22 -4.40 -0.47
C ASN A 93 -5.63 -5.79 -0.22
N ARG A 94 -5.33 -6.52 -1.30
CA ARG A 94 -4.70 -7.85 -1.24
C ARG A 94 -3.21 -7.73 -1.48
N VAL A 95 -2.39 -8.12 -0.51
CA VAL A 95 -0.94 -8.23 -0.72
C VAL A 95 -0.64 -9.54 -1.43
N ASP A 96 0.00 -9.45 -2.59
CA ASP A 96 0.46 -10.60 -3.37
C ASP A 96 1.97 -10.81 -3.17
N VAL A 97 2.42 -12.07 -3.14
CA VAL A 97 3.85 -12.42 -3.03
C VAL A 97 4.31 -13.07 -4.33
N PRO A 98 4.36 -12.32 -5.45
CA PRO A 98 4.76 -12.89 -6.73
C PRO A 98 6.24 -13.29 -6.70
N ARG A 99 6.53 -14.42 -7.33
CA ARG A 99 7.90 -14.90 -7.55
C ARG A 99 8.12 -15.17 -9.02
N SER A 100 9.33 -14.89 -9.50
CA SER A 100 9.74 -15.19 -10.87
C SER A 100 10.99 -16.04 -10.89
N THR A 101 11.05 -16.96 -11.85
CA THR A 101 12.23 -17.77 -12.17
C THR A 101 12.95 -17.27 -13.42
N SER A 102 12.62 -16.05 -13.89
CA SER A 102 13.31 -15.42 -15.01
C SER A 102 14.81 -15.32 -14.73
N SER A 103 15.63 -15.69 -15.73
CA SER A 103 17.08 -15.60 -15.63
C SER A 103 17.58 -14.17 -15.45
N GLU A 104 16.76 -13.17 -15.80
CA GLU A 104 17.07 -11.74 -15.61
C GLU A 104 17.17 -11.34 -14.13
N LEU A 105 16.50 -12.07 -13.22
CA LEU A 105 16.55 -11.85 -11.78
C LEU A 105 17.66 -12.66 -11.10
N TRP A 106 18.69 -13.07 -11.85
CA TRP A 106 19.80 -13.94 -11.44
C TRP A 106 20.07 -14.03 -9.92
N LYS A 107 19.83 -15.21 -9.33
CA LYS A 107 19.93 -15.54 -7.88
C LYS A 107 18.88 -14.91 -6.96
N HIS A 108 17.90 -14.20 -7.51
CA HIS A 108 16.75 -13.67 -6.80
C HIS A 108 15.46 -14.23 -7.40
N TYR A 109 14.38 -14.16 -6.62
CA TYR A 109 13.05 -14.60 -7.03
C TYR A 109 11.98 -13.54 -6.79
N ASN A 110 12.29 -12.51 -6.00
CA ASN A 110 11.41 -11.37 -5.74
C ASN A 110 11.56 -10.35 -6.88
N LEU A 111 10.55 -9.49 -7.06
CA LEU A 111 10.52 -8.48 -8.14
C LEU A 111 10.92 -7.08 -7.66
N SER A 112 10.81 -6.84 -6.36
CA SER A 112 11.11 -5.59 -5.66
C SER A 112 11.38 -5.96 -4.18
N ASP A 113 11.85 -5.03 -3.36
CA ASP A 113 11.90 -5.15 -1.89
C ASP A 113 10.50 -5.03 -1.25
N HIS A 114 9.57 -4.36 -1.92
CA HIS A 114 8.15 -4.36 -1.57
C HIS A 114 7.33 -5.42 -2.33
N PHE A 115 6.33 -5.98 -1.67
CA PHE A 115 5.28 -6.78 -2.26
C PHE A 115 4.16 -5.89 -2.80
N PRO A 116 3.63 -6.16 -4.01
CA PRO A 116 2.56 -5.36 -4.58
C PRO A 116 1.24 -5.53 -3.82
N VAL A 117 0.46 -4.46 -3.80
CA VAL A 117 -0.91 -4.44 -3.31
C VAL A 117 -1.89 -4.38 -4.49
N SER A 118 -2.69 -5.42 -4.65
CA SER A 118 -3.78 -5.51 -5.61
C SER A 118 -5.08 -5.04 -4.97
N ALA A 119 -5.75 -4.05 -5.55
CA ALA A 119 -7.01 -3.52 -5.03
C ALA A 119 -8.21 -3.91 -5.90
N VAL A 120 -9.32 -4.30 -5.26
CA VAL A 120 -10.64 -4.44 -5.90
C VAL A 120 -11.60 -3.46 -5.24
N ILE A 121 -12.12 -2.53 -6.03
CA ILE A 121 -12.98 -1.43 -5.58
C ILE A 121 -14.35 -1.55 -6.25
N LYS A 122 -15.43 -1.61 -5.47
CA LYS A 122 -16.81 -1.82 -5.96
C LYS A 122 -17.84 -0.91 -5.29
#